data_AF-A0A8S9SRS8-F1
#
_entry.id   AF-A0A8S9SRS8-F1
#
_cell.length_a   1.000
_cell.length_b   1.000
_cell.length_c   1.000
_cell.angle_alpha   90.00
_cell.angle_beta   90.00
_cell.angle_gamma   90.00
#
_symmetry.space_group_name_H-M   'P 1'
#
loop_
_entity.id
_entity.type
_entity.pdbx_description
1 polymer ?
#
loop_
_entity_poly.entity_id
_entity_poly.type
_entity_poly.pdbx_seq_one_letter_code
_entity_poly.pdbx_strand_id
1 'polypeptide(L)'
;MELGLPELSPDPQVCQVEMVDLGGKIGFLWDQYLYTATNQECRVWCAKITLERRDGDEMWGKVEWFDSVLRTHQSCSSFHVVSASV
;
A
#
# COMPACT_ATOMS: atom_id res chain seq x y z
N MET A 1 15.01 6.02 -13.30
CA MET A 1 13.56 6.33 -13.33
C MET A 1 13.01 5.84 -12.02
N GLU A 2 12.90 6.71 -11.03
CA GLU A 2 12.29 6.33 -9.75
C GLU A 2 10.79 6.24 -10.01
N LEU A 3 10.26 5.03 -10.16
CA LEU A 3 8.83 4.81 -10.35
C LEU A 3 8.17 5.07 -9.00
N GLY A 4 7.43 6.18 -8.91
CA GLY A 4 6.59 6.49 -7.76
C GLY A 4 5.50 5.43 -7.56
N LEU A 5 4.84 5.49 -6.39
CA LEU A 5 3.66 4.66 -6.15
C LEU A 5 2.55 5.03 -7.14
N PRO A 6 1.68 4.06 -7.50
CA PRO A 6 0.53 4.36 -8.34
C PRO A 6 -0.40 5.36 -7.65
N GLU A 7 -1.11 6.16 -8.45
CA GLU A 7 -2.22 6.96 -7.94
C GLU A 7 -3.33 6.04 -7.42
N LEU A 8 -3.81 6.32 -6.20
CA LEU A 8 -4.85 5.53 -5.55
C LEU A 8 -6.19 6.23 -5.67
N SER A 9 -7.26 5.43 -5.76
CA SER A 9 -8.61 5.96 -5.65
C SER A 9 -8.82 6.55 -4.26
N PRO A 10 -9.36 7.78 -4.14
CA PRO A 10 -9.73 8.35 -2.84
C PRO A 10 -11.01 7.73 -2.26
N ASP A 11 -11.73 6.90 -3.02
CA ASP A 11 -12.96 6.25 -2.56
C ASP A 11 -12.62 5.01 -1.69
N PRO A 12 -12.92 5.04 -0.37
CA PRO A 12 -12.63 3.93 0.53
C PRO A 12 -13.45 2.67 0.25
N GLN A 13 -14.52 2.76 -0.56
CA GLN A 13 -15.27 1.58 -1.01
C GLN A 13 -14.57 0.84 -2.17
N VAL A 14 -13.59 1.49 -2.80
CA VAL A 14 -12.86 0.97 -3.98
C VAL A 14 -11.39 0.72 -3.66
N CYS A 15 -10.80 1.47 -2.74
CA CYS A 15 -9.43 1.32 -2.29
C CYS A 15 -9.34 1.59 -0.79
N GLN A 16 -9.25 0.54 0.00
CA GLN A 16 -8.88 0.63 1.41
C GLN A 16 -7.36 0.79 1.49
N VAL A 17 -6.92 1.74 2.32
CA VAL A 17 -5.51 2.00 2.59
C VAL A 17 -5.27 1.86 4.10
N GLU A 18 -4.19 1.17 4.47
CA GLU A 18 -3.70 1.15 5.83
C GLU A 18 -2.19 1.43 5.89
N MET A 19 -1.76 2.06 6.98
CA MET A 19 -0.37 2.40 7.24
C MET A 19 0.05 1.87 8.60
N VAL A 20 1.28 1.37 8.67
CA VAL A 20 1.86 0.83 9.91
C VAL A 20 3.31 1.29 10.09
N ASP A 21 3.74 1.49 11.33
CA ASP A 21 5.16 1.74 11.62
C ASP A 21 5.97 0.46 11.43
N LEU A 22 7.06 0.56 10.67
CA LEU A 22 8.03 -0.50 10.42
C LEU A 22 9.42 -0.09 10.93
N GLY A 23 9.51 0.24 12.22
CA GLY A 23 10.77 0.60 12.87
C GLY A 23 11.28 1.97 12.41
N GLY A 24 10.40 2.97 12.39
CA GLY A 24 10.70 4.32 11.88
C GLY A 24 10.55 4.47 10.37
N LYS A 25 10.02 3.45 9.69
CA LYS A 25 9.62 3.47 8.28
C LYS A 25 8.11 3.31 8.17
N ILE A 26 7.54 3.65 7.02
CA ILE A 26 6.13 3.40 6.74
C ILE A 26 5.99 2.07 5.99
N GLY A 27 5.18 1.16 6.53
CA GLY A 27 4.52 0.13 5.75
C GLY A 27 3.20 0.69 5.23
N PHE A 28 3.06 0.77 3.91
CA PHE A 28 1.90 1.36 3.23
C PHE A 28 1.20 0.27 2.42
N LEU A 29 -0.02 -0.10 2.81
CA LEU A 29 -0.79 -1.18 2.19
C LEU A 29 -2.09 -0.66 1.63
N TRP A 30 -2.48 -1.19 0.48
CA TRP A 30 -3.76 -0.86 -0.13
C TRP A 30 -4.31 -2.05 -0.90
N ASP A 31 -5.63 -2.16 -0.98
CA ASP A 31 -6.26 -3.10 -1.88
C ASP A 31 -6.55 -2.49 -3.25
N GLN A 32 -6.68 -3.38 -4.22
CA GLN A 32 -7.08 -3.07 -5.57
C GLN A 32 -8.08 -4.13 -6.02
N TYR A 33 -9.30 -3.70 -6.32
CA TYR A 33 -10.31 -4.54 -6.93
C TYR A 33 -10.26 -4.42 -8.44
N LEU A 34 -10.06 -5.56 -9.10
CA LEU A 34 -10.12 -5.67 -10.55
C LEU A 34 -11.39 -6.45 -10.90
N TYR A 35 -12.39 -5.72 -11.39
CA TYR A 35 -13.61 -6.29 -11.93
C TYR A 35 -13.47 -6.52 -13.42
N THR A 36 -13.68 -7.76 -13.85
CA THR A 36 -13.93 -8.09 -15.26
C THR A 36 -15.28 -8.78 -15.37
N ALA A 37 -15.84 -8.85 -16.58
CA ALA A 37 -17.14 -9.49 -16.81
C ALA A 37 -17.21 -10.97 -16.35
N THR A 38 -16.06 -11.63 -16.18
CA THR A 38 -15.98 -13.06 -15.86
C THR A 38 -15.15 -13.38 -14.61
N ASN A 39 -14.50 -12.39 -13.99
CA ASN A 39 -13.58 -12.61 -12.87
C ASN A 39 -13.54 -11.40 -11.95
N GLN A 40 -13.45 -11.67 -10.65
CA GLN A 40 -13.23 -10.69 -9.60
C GLN A 40 -11.89 -11.03 -8.96
N GLU A 41 -10.94 -10.09 -8.99
CA GLU A 41 -9.65 -10.26 -8.33
C GLU A 41 -9.47 -9.15 -7.30
N CYS A 42 -9.15 -9.55 -6.07
CA CYS A 42 -8.63 -8.64 -5.06
C CYS A 42 -7.12 -8.85 -4.98
N ARG A 43 -6.36 -7.75 -5.06
CA ARG A 43 -4.93 -7.73 -4.74
C ARG A 43 -4.69 -6.78 -3.59
N VAL A 44 -3.87 -7.21 -2.62
CA VAL A 44 -3.33 -6.31 -1.60
C VAL A 44 -1.87 -6.05 -1.95
N TRP A 45 -1.57 -4.77 -2.10
CA TRP A 45 -0.24 -4.24 -2.34
C TRP A 45 0.39 -3.79 -1.04
N CYS A 46 1.71 -3.89 -0.97
CA CYS A 46 2.49 -3.39 0.15
C CYS A 46 3.70 -2.65 -0.39
N ALA A 47 3.92 -1.44 0.12
CA ALA A 47 5.12 -0.66 -0.10
C ALA A 47 5.81 -0.38 1.23
N LYS A 48 7.13 -0.50 1.24
CA LYS A 48 7.98 -0.06 2.35
C LYS A 48 8.61 1.27 1.98
N ILE A 49 8.36 2.30 2.78
CA ILE A 49 8.77 3.67 2.49
C ILE A 49 9.64 4.19 3.62
N THR A 50 10.85 4.63 3.29
CA THR A 50 11.70 5.37 4.22
C THR A 50 11.37 6.85 4.12
N LEU A 51 11.24 7.51 5.26
CA LEU A 51 11.05 8.95 5.33
C LEU A 51 12.38 9.65 5.53
N GLU A 52 12.61 10.71 4.76
CA GLU A 52 13.78 11.57 4.87
C GLU A 52 13.31 13.02 5.05
N ARG A 53 13.92 13.73 6.00
CA ARG A 53 13.74 15.19 6.13
C ARG A 53 14.72 15.87 5.19
N ARG A 54 14.22 16.77 4.35
CA ARG A 54 15.04 17.69 3.55
C ARG A 54 15.02 19.08 4.18
N ASP A 55 15.74 20.01 3.57
CA ASP A 55 15.93 21.37 4.08
C ASP A 55 14.62 21.98 4.61
N GLY A 56 14.65 22.40 5.87
CA GLY A 56 13.47 22.91 6.58
C GLY A 56 12.55 21.81 7.11
N ASP A 57 11.25 21.96 6.87
CA ASP A 57 10.18 21.10 7.37
C ASP A 57 9.64 20.11 6.31
N GLU A 58 10.32 19.98 5.17
CA GLU A 58 9.88 19.13 4.07
C GLU A 58 10.24 17.65 4.35
N MET A 59 9.24 16.76 4.26
CA MET A 59 9.42 15.32 4.37
C MET A 59 9.20 14.64 3.03
N TRP A 60 10.16 13.81 2.62
CA TRP A 60 10.12 13.02 1.40
C TRP A 60 10.01 11.54 1.74
N GLY A 61 9.26 10.80 0.91
CA GLY A 61 9.18 9.35 0.98
C GLY A 61 10.01 8.72 -0.14
N LYS A 62 10.88 7.77 0.22
CA LYS A 62 11.57 6.90 -0.72
C LYS A 62 11.00 5.49 -0.63
N VAL A 63 10.48 4.97 -1.75
CA VAL A 63 10.00 3.59 -1.83
C VAL A 63 11.21 2.65 -1.87
N GLU A 64 11.39 1.85 -0.81
CA GLU A 64 12.46 0.85 -0.74
C GLU A 64 12.07 -0.46 -1.42
N TRP A 65 10.79 -0.82 -1.31
CA TRP A 65 10.23 -2.04 -1.86
C TRP A 65 8.74 -1.85 -2.10
N PHE A 66 8.22 -2.49 -3.14
CA PHE A 66 6.82 -2.47 -3.51
C PHE A 66 6.47 -3.78 -4.23
N ASP A 67 5.50 -4.54 -3.71
CA ASP A 67 4.97 -5.73 -4.37
C ASP A 67 3.57 -6.10 -3.84
N SER A 68 2.88 -6.99 -4.54
CA SER A 68 1.62 -7.58 -4.08
C SER A 68 1.89 -8.67 -3.05
N VAL A 69 1.29 -8.55 -1.87
CA VAL A 69 1.42 -9.52 -0.76
C VAL A 69 0.26 -10.52 -0.73
N LEU A 70 -0.86 -10.18 -1.37
CA LEU A 70 -2.01 -11.07 -1.53
C LEU A 70 -2.58 -10.93 -2.94
N ARG A 71 -2.98 -12.06 -3.53
CA ARG A 71 -3.80 -12.13 -4.74
C ARG A 71 -4.86 -13.20 -4.55
N THR A 72 -6.13 -12.86 -4.71
CA THR A 72 -7.24 -13.79 -4.55
C THR A 72 -8.35 -13.53 -5.57
N HIS A 73 -9.06 -14.59 -5.94
CA HIS A 73 -10.24 -14.54 -6.83
C HIS A 73 -11.56 -14.36 -6.06
N GLN A 74 -11.47 -13.85 -4.83
CA GLN A 74 -12.61 -13.53 -3.98
C GLN A 74 -12.61 -12.03 -3.69
N SER A 75 -13.76 -11.50 -3.25
CA SER A 75 -13.83 -10.15 -2.71
C SER A 75 -13.03 -10.07 -1.41
N CYS A 76 -12.11 -9.11 -1.31
CA CYS A 76 -11.75 -8.58 0.00
C CYS A 76 -12.94 -7.72 0.47
N SER A 77 -13.34 -7.81 1.74
CA SER A 77 -14.32 -6.89 2.32
C SER A 77 -13.66 -5.82 3.17
N SER A 78 -12.49 -6.17 3.72
CA SER A 78 -11.63 -5.32 4.54
C SER A 78 -10.34 -6.07 4.85
N PHE A 79 -9.24 -5.36 5.10
CA PHE A 79 -8.04 -5.93 5.70
C PHE A 79 -7.54 -5.05 6.86
N HIS A 80 -6.71 -5.63 7.73
CA HIS A 80 -6.03 -4.92 8.81
C HIS A 80 -4.54 -5.24 8.82
N VAL A 81 -3.73 -4.28 9.23
CA VAL A 81 -2.27 -4.40 9.22
C VAL A 81 -1.72 -4.19 10.62
N VAL A 82 -0.82 -5.09 11.01
CA VAL A 82 0.01 -4.98 12.21
C VAL A 82 1.45 -5.20 11.83
N SER A 83 2.37 -4.57 12.55
CA SER A 83 3.80 -4.81 12.41
C SER A 83 4.35 -5.52 13.64
N ALA A 84 5.43 -6.25 13.43
CA ALA A 84 6.20 -6.88 14.49
C ALA A 84 7.69 -6.75 14.16
N SER A 85 8.50 -6.57 15.19
CA SER A 85 9.96 -6.61 15.12
C SER A 85 10.48 -7.82 15.88
N VAL A 86 11.59 -8.40 15.39
CA VAL A 86 12.30 -9.52 16.04
C VAL A 86 13.30 -8.98 17.04
#